data_AF-A0A9X8HER2-F1
#
_entry.id   AF-A0A9X8HER2-F1
#
_cell.length_a   1.000
_cell.length_b   1.000
_cell.length_c   1.000
_cell.angle_alpha   90.00
_cell.angle_beta   90.00
_cell.angle_gamma   90.00
#
_symmetry.space_group_name_H-M   'P 1'
#
loop_
_entity.id
_entity.type
_entity.pdbx_description
1 polymer ?
#
loop_
_entity_poly.entity_id
_entity_poly.type
_entity_poly.pdbx_seq_one_letter_code
_entity_poly.pdbx_strand_id
1 'polypeptide(L)'
;NAVARLVINKGGVLTGCTGWLLGSEGHLVTNNHCIEDASQIVGLRIEFMAQTSKCPQSIQDKNCMRQLACVGDAWRGDAAVFIYTNKALDYTLIQLRPSGNHSPGNNNNNVATKYGYLQLRATGPEINEPIYIVEHPQAWGKRISDKTATGRAVVTGLNAFEAEYYLDTQAMSSGSPVLAVEDDAVIALHHAAYSTCPNLGVKSDLIVADLVAQNLVPQDAVLWKPRSTGI
;
A
#
# COMPACT_ATOMS: atom_id res chain seq x y z
N ASN A 1 -5.23 5.51 -7.18
CA ASN A 1 -4.29 5.22 -8.30
C ASN A 1 -2.88 4.87 -7.83
N ALA A 2 -2.40 5.49 -6.75
CA ALA A 2 -1.10 5.27 -6.12
C ALA A 2 -0.77 3.83 -5.65
N VAL A 3 -1.73 2.91 -5.63
CA VAL A 3 -1.54 1.50 -5.25
C VAL A 3 -1.16 0.66 -6.47
N ALA A 4 -0.09 -0.09 -6.32
CA ALA A 4 0.56 -0.90 -7.34
C ALA A 4 0.58 -2.39 -6.99
N ARG A 5 0.51 -3.21 -8.03
CA ARG A 5 0.83 -4.64 -7.97
C ARG A 5 2.35 -4.80 -8.00
N LEU A 6 2.87 -5.56 -7.05
CA LEU A 6 4.29 -5.93 -7.01
C LEU A 6 4.44 -7.40 -7.41
N VAL A 7 5.43 -7.69 -8.24
CA VAL A 7 5.92 -9.06 -8.48
C VAL A 7 7.40 -9.08 -8.18
N ILE A 8 7.76 -9.84 -7.15
CA ILE A 8 9.11 -9.91 -6.59
C ILE A 8 9.71 -11.27 -6.91
N ASN A 9 10.99 -11.29 -7.27
CA ASN A 9 11.74 -12.53 -7.46
C ASN A 9 12.47 -12.89 -6.15
N LYS A 10 12.00 -13.95 -5.48
CA LYS A 10 12.64 -14.48 -4.27
C LYS A 10 13.32 -15.81 -4.62
N GLY A 11 14.61 -15.75 -4.92
CA GLY A 11 15.43 -16.95 -5.18
C GLY A 11 14.94 -17.78 -6.38
N GLY A 12 14.38 -17.14 -7.41
CA GLY A 12 13.82 -17.79 -8.60
C GLY A 12 12.31 -18.02 -8.55
N VAL A 13 11.67 -17.79 -7.40
CA VAL A 13 10.20 -17.89 -7.24
C VAL A 13 9.58 -16.50 -7.32
N LEU A 14 8.62 -16.33 -8.22
CA LEU A 14 7.86 -15.08 -8.33
C LEU A 14 6.74 -15.05 -7.28
N THR A 15 6.75 -14.03 -6.44
CA THR A 15 5.72 -13.80 -5.42
C THR A 15 5.06 -12.45 -5.63
N GLY A 16 3.73 -12.40 -5.47
CA GLY A 16 2.97 -11.16 -5.54
C GLY A 16 2.88 -10.48 -4.17
N CYS A 17 2.91 -9.15 -4.19
CA CYS A 17 2.53 -8.30 -3.06
C CYS A 17 1.81 -7.06 -3.58
N THR A 18 1.32 -6.24 -2.64
CA THR A 18 0.83 -4.88 -2.92
C THR A 18 1.82 -3.85 -2.36
N GLY A 19 1.93 -2.72 -3.04
CA GLY A 19 2.64 -1.56 -2.51
C GLY A 19 1.98 -0.27 -2.98
N TRP A 20 2.40 0.86 -2.43
CA TRP A 20 1.75 2.14 -2.72
C TRP A 20 2.67 3.32 -2.54
N LEU A 21 2.42 4.40 -3.30
CA LEU A 21 3.24 5.60 -3.27
C LEU A 21 2.99 6.42 -2.01
N LEU A 22 4.05 6.67 -1.23
CA LEU A 22 4.04 7.45 -0.01
C LEU A 22 4.64 8.84 -0.28
N GLY A 23 3.83 9.88 -0.14
CA GLY A 23 4.25 11.26 -0.37
C GLY A 23 4.62 11.57 -1.84
N SER A 24 5.04 12.81 -2.06
CA SER A 24 5.21 13.39 -3.40
C SER A 24 6.57 13.12 -4.04
N GLU A 25 7.47 12.41 -3.36
CA GLU A 25 8.87 12.20 -3.77
C GLU A 25 9.16 10.82 -4.40
N GLY A 26 8.10 10.09 -4.77
CA GLY A 26 8.22 8.83 -5.51
C GLY A 26 8.67 7.67 -4.62
N HIS A 27 8.46 7.78 -3.32
CA HIS A 27 8.66 6.68 -2.39
C HIS A 27 7.51 5.69 -2.50
N LEU A 28 7.81 4.41 -2.34
CA LEU A 28 6.83 3.32 -2.32
C LEU A 28 7.01 2.51 -1.04
N VAL A 29 5.90 2.19 -0.38
CA VAL A 29 5.83 1.34 0.81
C VAL A 29 5.25 -0.03 0.45
N THR A 30 5.79 -1.08 1.06
CA THR A 30 5.23 -2.44 1.12
C THR A 30 5.70 -3.11 2.40
N ASN A 31 5.40 -4.40 2.63
CA ASN A 31 5.89 -5.11 3.81
C ASN A 31 7.38 -5.47 3.73
N ASN A 32 8.05 -5.60 4.88
CA ASN A 32 9.39 -6.18 4.97
C ASN A 32 9.39 -7.61 4.45
N HIS A 33 8.39 -8.42 4.80
CA HIS A 33 8.32 -9.78 4.27
C HIS A 33 8.02 -9.84 2.76
N CYS A 34 7.69 -8.73 2.10
CA CYS A 34 7.63 -8.64 0.64
C CYS A 34 9.02 -8.31 0.07
N ILE A 35 9.66 -7.26 0.60
CA ILE A 35 11.01 -6.82 0.21
C ILE A 35 11.86 -6.70 1.48
N GLU A 36 12.63 -7.74 1.78
CA GLU A 36 13.43 -7.90 2.99
C GLU A 36 14.73 -7.11 2.93
N ASP A 37 15.31 -7.00 1.72
CA ASP A 37 16.58 -6.31 1.49
C ASP A 37 16.73 -5.84 0.03
N ALA A 38 17.83 -5.14 -0.23
CA ALA A 38 18.12 -4.52 -1.53
C ALA A 38 18.26 -5.53 -2.69
N SER A 39 18.59 -6.80 -2.43
CA SER A 39 18.73 -7.82 -3.48
C SER A 39 17.40 -8.13 -4.17
N GLN A 40 16.29 -8.00 -3.44
CA GLN A 40 14.94 -8.26 -3.93
C GLN A 40 14.36 -7.10 -4.76
N ILE A 41 15.08 -5.97 -4.84
CA ILE A 41 14.78 -4.89 -5.78
C ILE A 41 15.17 -5.29 -7.20
N VAL A 42 16.16 -6.17 -7.35
CA VAL A 42 16.60 -6.66 -8.67
C VAL A 42 15.50 -7.54 -9.27
N GLY A 43 14.93 -7.11 -10.38
CA GLY A 43 13.83 -7.81 -11.03
C GLY A 43 12.45 -7.56 -10.41
N LEU A 44 12.35 -6.64 -9.44
CA LEU A 44 11.07 -6.13 -8.95
C LEU A 44 10.27 -5.55 -10.12
N ARG A 45 9.06 -6.07 -10.32
CA ARG A 45 8.09 -5.48 -11.26
C ARG A 45 7.04 -4.74 -10.46
N ILE A 46 6.82 -3.49 -10.85
CA ILE A 46 5.84 -2.60 -10.24
C ILE A 46 4.86 -2.21 -11.33
N GLU A 47 3.58 -2.44 -11.09
CA GLU A 47 2.53 -2.23 -12.08
C GLU A 47 1.38 -1.44 -11.46
N PHE A 48 1.22 -0.21 -11.92
CA PHE A 48 0.11 0.65 -11.54
C PHE A 48 -1.08 0.39 -12.43
N MET A 49 -2.29 0.75 -11.99
CA MET A 49 -3.49 0.70 -12.83
C MET A 49 -3.77 -0.69 -13.43
N ALA A 50 -3.30 -1.77 -12.80
CA ALA A 50 -3.68 -3.13 -13.14
C ALA A 50 -5.12 -3.39 -12.69
N GLN A 51 -6.10 -2.88 -13.42
CA GLN A 51 -7.50 -2.83 -13.03
C GLN A 51 -8.43 -2.80 -14.25
N THR A 52 -9.71 -3.04 -14.04
CA THR A 52 -10.74 -2.74 -15.05
C THR A 52 -11.06 -1.25 -15.10
N SER A 53 -11.69 -0.81 -16.20
CA SER A 53 -12.26 0.55 -16.31
C SER A 53 -13.60 0.71 -15.57
N LYS A 54 -14.23 -0.40 -15.15
CA LYS A 54 -15.51 -0.43 -14.44
C LYS A 54 -15.46 -1.48 -13.33
N CYS A 55 -16.07 -1.19 -12.19
CA CYS A 55 -16.25 -2.18 -11.14
C CYS A 55 -17.09 -3.37 -11.65
N PRO A 56 -16.86 -4.60 -11.13
CA PRO A 56 -17.70 -5.75 -11.40
C PRO A 56 -19.18 -5.40 -11.18
N GLN A 57 -20.04 -5.75 -12.15
CA GLN A 57 -21.47 -5.44 -12.06
C GLN A 57 -22.27 -6.50 -11.30
N SER A 58 -21.66 -7.66 -11.04
CA SER A 58 -22.23 -8.73 -10.20
C SER A 58 -21.11 -9.59 -9.63
N ILE A 59 -21.45 -10.44 -8.64
CA ILE A 59 -20.50 -11.41 -8.05
C ILE A 59 -20.01 -12.48 -9.04
N GLN A 60 -20.73 -12.69 -10.14
CA GLN A 60 -20.34 -13.63 -11.19
C GLN A 60 -19.30 -13.04 -12.14
N ASP A 61 -19.10 -11.72 -12.11
CA ASP A 61 -18.09 -11.06 -12.93
C ASP A 61 -16.68 -11.34 -12.34
N LYS A 62 -16.01 -12.32 -12.95
CA LYS A 62 -14.66 -12.74 -12.60
C LYS A 62 -13.56 -11.94 -13.31
N ASN A 63 -13.88 -10.77 -13.89
CA ASN A 63 -12.90 -9.91 -14.54
C ASN A 63 -11.72 -9.63 -13.61
N CYS A 64 -10.51 -9.77 -14.15
CA CYS A 64 -9.25 -9.67 -13.42
C CYS A 64 -9.00 -10.69 -12.28
N MET A 65 -9.84 -11.70 -12.04
CA MET A 65 -9.62 -12.76 -11.03
C MET A 65 -8.66 -13.86 -11.52
N ARG A 66 -7.52 -13.45 -12.07
CA ARG A 66 -6.43 -14.34 -12.50
C ARG A 66 -5.11 -13.62 -12.30
N GLN A 67 -4.08 -14.35 -11.89
CA GLN A 67 -2.73 -13.81 -11.75
C GLN A 67 -2.33 -13.01 -12.99
N LEU A 68 -1.90 -11.77 -12.76
CA LEU A 68 -1.44 -10.82 -13.77
C LEU A 68 -2.49 -10.40 -14.81
N ALA A 69 -3.77 -10.71 -14.60
CA ALA A 69 -4.84 -10.21 -15.44
C ALA A 69 -5.03 -8.70 -15.26
N CYS A 70 -5.68 -8.09 -16.25
CA CYS A 70 -5.87 -6.64 -16.36
C CYS A 70 -4.52 -5.93 -16.26
N VAL A 71 -3.73 -6.11 -17.33
CA VAL A 71 -2.40 -5.52 -17.46
C VAL A 71 -2.52 -4.03 -17.24
N GLY A 72 -1.72 -3.54 -16.31
CA GLY A 72 -1.61 -2.14 -15.97
C GLY A 72 -0.39 -1.51 -16.62
N ASP A 73 -0.08 -0.32 -16.13
CA ASP A 73 1.11 0.42 -16.49
C ASP A 73 2.31 -0.13 -15.71
N ALA A 74 3.14 -0.93 -16.37
CA ALA A 74 4.44 -1.29 -15.83
C ALA A 74 5.29 -0.02 -15.65
N TRP A 75 5.79 0.20 -14.45
CA TRP A 75 6.74 1.27 -14.18
C TRP A 75 8.08 0.96 -14.87
N ARG A 76 8.64 1.99 -15.53
CA ARG A 76 9.87 1.91 -16.33
C ARG A 76 10.83 3.05 -16.00
N GLY A 77 11.00 3.36 -14.71
CA GLY A 77 12.00 4.33 -14.26
C GLY A 77 13.42 3.76 -14.32
N ASP A 78 14.42 4.61 -14.08
CA ASP A 78 15.83 4.22 -14.20
C ASP A 78 16.26 3.27 -13.08
N ALA A 79 15.79 3.51 -11.86
CA ALA A 79 16.16 2.71 -10.70
C ALA A 79 15.10 2.71 -9.61
N ALA A 80 14.86 1.54 -9.03
CA ALA A 80 14.22 1.42 -7.73
C ALA A 80 15.36 1.32 -6.72
N VAL A 81 15.33 2.15 -5.68
CA VAL A 81 16.40 2.22 -4.68
C VAL A 81 15.84 1.80 -3.35
N PHE A 82 16.47 0.82 -2.72
CA PHE A 82 16.16 0.44 -1.35
C PHE A 82 16.59 1.57 -0.41
N ILE A 83 15.66 2.09 0.40
CA ILE A 83 15.94 3.18 1.34
C ILE A 83 16.09 2.62 2.74
N TYR A 84 15.09 1.87 3.20
CA TYR A 84 15.01 1.43 4.58
C TYR A 84 14.03 0.27 4.74
N THR A 85 14.27 -0.57 5.75
CA THR A 85 13.30 -1.57 6.18
C THR A 85 13.29 -1.68 7.70
N ASN A 86 12.10 -1.89 8.25
CA ASN A 86 11.91 -2.23 9.65
C ASN A 86 11.18 -3.57 9.74
N LYS A 87 11.91 -4.60 10.18
CA LYS A 87 11.36 -5.95 10.34
C LYS A 87 10.35 -6.05 11.50
N ALA A 88 10.50 -5.24 12.54
CA ALA A 88 9.58 -5.28 13.69
C ALA A 88 8.22 -4.64 13.36
N LEU A 89 8.22 -3.65 12.48
CA LEU A 89 7.01 -2.99 11.96
C LEU A 89 6.59 -3.50 10.58
N ASP A 90 7.21 -4.60 10.12
CA ASP A 90 7.01 -5.24 8.83
C ASP A 90 6.78 -4.28 7.66
N TYR A 91 7.64 -3.26 7.49
CA TYR A 91 7.55 -2.34 6.36
C TYR A 91 8.91 -2.09 5.71
N THR A 92 8.86 -1.82 4.41
CA THR A 92 10.00 -1.42 3.60
C THR A 92 9.66 -0.18 2.79
N LEU A 93 10.60 0.77 2.77
CA LEU A 93 10.57 1.98 1.98
C LEU A 93 11.58 1.85 0.83
N ILE A 94 11.09 2.03 -0.39
CA ILE A 94 11.93 2.16 -1.59
C ILE A 94 11.64 3.49 -2.27
N GLN A 95 12.54 3.96 -3.12
CA GLN A 95 12.32 5.15 -3.95
C GLN A 95 12.39 4.79 -5.42
N LEU A 96 11.34 5.16 -6.16
CA LEU A 96 11.23 4.96 -7.61
C LEU A 96 11.76 6.20 -8.32
N ARG A 97 13.00 6.12 -8.82
CA ARG A 97 13.61 7.23 -9.54
C ARG A 97 13.07 7.31 -10.97
N PRO A 98 12.68 8.51 -11.43
CA PRO A 98 12.17 8.69 -12.79
C PRO A 98 13.25 8.37 -13.82
N SER A 99 12.83 8.13 -15.07
CA SER A 99 13.79 7.91 -16.16
C SER A 99 14.31 9.24 -16.75
N GLY A 100 15.61 9.33 -17.00
CA GLY A 100 16.28 10.44 -17.71
C GLY A 100 17.19 11.31 -16.85
N ASN A 101 17.72 12.40 -17.43
CA ASN A 101 18.65 13.35 -16.77
C ASN A 101 17.98 14.07 -15.59
N HIS A 102 17.99 13.44 -14.43
CA HIS A 102 17.46 14.01 -13.20
C HIS A 102 18.54 14.84 -12.51
N SER A 103 18.38 16.15 -12.51
CA SER A 103 19.07 16.99 -11.53
C SER A 103 18.39 16.81 -10.17
N PRO A 104 19.12 16.70 -9.05
CA PRO A 104 18.53 16.69 -7.72
C PRO A 104 17.55 17.85 -7.56
N GLY A 105 16.28 17.56 -7.25
CA GLY A 105 15.22 18.57 -7.05
C GLY A 105 14.29 18.85 -8.24
N ASN A 106 14.41 18.15 -9.38
CA ASN A 106 13.45 18.28 -10.50
C ASN A 106 12.38 17.16 -10.49
N ASN A 107 11.25 17.41 -9.85
CA ASN A 107 10.24 16.38 -9.58
C ASN A 107 9.25 16.15 -10.75
N ASN A 108 9.43 16.78 -11.91
CA ASN A 108 8.41 16.85 -12.96
C ASN A 108 8.06 15.51 -13.64
N ASN A 109 8.91 14.48 -13.50
CA ASN A 109 8.67 13.12 -14.01
C ASN A 109 8.41 12.09 -12.89
N ASN A 110 8.12 12.53 -11.68
CA ASN A 110 7.89 11.65 -10.55
C ASN A 110 6.65 10.78 -10.75
N VAL A 111 6.75 9.49 -10.38
CA VAL A 111 5.64 8.53 -10.39
C VAL A 111 4.41 9.03 -9.61
N ALA A 112 4.64 9.79 -8.53
CA ALA A 112 3.61 10.39 -7.70
C ALA A 112 2.83 11.49 -8.44
N THR A 113 3.45 12.20 -9.39
CA THR A 113 2.75 13.17 -10.25
C THR A 113 1.76 12.47 -11.19
N LYS A 114 2.11 11.26 -11.68
CA LYS A 114 1.24 10.50 -12.60
C LYS A 114 0.12 9.76 -11.86
N TYR A 115 0.42 9.10 -10.75
CA TYR A 115 -0.52 8.19 -10.07
C TYR A 115 -1.11 8.75 -8.78
N GLY A 116 -0.69 9.95 -8.36
CA GLY A 116 -0.93 10.47 -7.03
C GLY A 116 -0.08 9.75 -5.98
N TYR A 117 -0.33 10.07 -4.72
CA TYR A 117 0.29 9.43 -3.56
C TYR A 117 -0.72 9.34 -2.42
N LEU A 118 -0.41 8.52 -1.42
CA LEU A 118 -1.14 8.43 -0.17
C LEU A 118 -0.31 9.02 0.97
N GLN A 119 -0.98 9.30 2.08
CA GLN A 119 -0.37 9.84 3.29
C GLN A 119 -0.66 8.88 4.45
N LEU A 120 0.32 8.64 5.31
CA LEU A 120 0.10 7.99 6.60
C LEU A 120 -0.61 8.97 7.54
N ARG A 121 -1.57 8.50 8.32
CA ARG A 121 -2.21 9.33 9.36
C ARG A 121 -1.37 9.31 10.63
N ALA A 122 -0.88 10.48 11.05
CA ALA A 122 0.03 10.55 12.21
C ALA A 122 -0.60 10.08 13.52
N THR A 123 -1.92 10.21 13.67
CA THR A 123 -2.65 9.81 14.88
C THR A 123 -2.95 8.31 14.95
N GLY A 124 -2.69 7.56 13.87
CA GLY A 124 -3.00 6.13 13.83
C GLY A 124 -4.49 5.85 13.66
N PRO A 125 -4.88 4.56 13.71
CA PRO A 125 -6.27 4.09 13.61
C PRO A 125 -7.06 4.26 14.92
N GLU A 126 -8.38 4.42 14.81
CA GLU A 126 -9.36 4.54 15.90
C GLU A 126 -10.43 3.44 15.80
N ILE A 127 -10.83 2.86 16.94
CA ILE A 127 -11.88 1.83 16.95
C ILE A 127 -13.21 2.40 16.43
N ASN A 128 -13.92 1.61 15.62
CA ASN A 128 -15.18 1.92 14.94
C ASN A 128 -15.09 2.94 13.80
N GLU A 129 -13.91 3.45 13.46
CA GLU A 129 -13.82 4.33 12.29
C GLU A 129 -14.04 3.51 10.99
N PRO A 130 -14.77 4.05 9.99
CA PRO A 130 -14.99 3.33 8.75
C PRO A 130 -13.74 3.30 7.86
N ILE A 131 -13.49 2.14 7.26
CA ILE A 131 -12.27 1.85 6.51
C ILE A 131 -12.54 1.16 5.18
N TYR A 132 -11.54 1.23 4.30
CA TYR A 132 -11.44 0.41 3.10
C TYR A 132 -9.99 0.01 2.83
N ILE A 133 -9.80 -1.07 2.07
CA ILE A 133 -8.49 -1.54 1.64
C ILE A 133 -8.43 -1.55 0.12
N VAL A 134 -7.27 -1.19 -0.44
CA VAL A 134 -7.01 -1.26 -1.88
C VAL A 134 -5.85 -2.21 -2.10
N GLU A 135 -6.06 -3.26 -2.88
CA GLU A 135 -5.16 -4.42 -2.87
C GLU A 135 -5.04 -5.11 -4.24
N HIS A 136 -4.02 -5.96 -4.36
CA HIS A 136 -3.82 -6.90 -5.47
C HIS A 136 -3.79 -8.36 -4.97
N PRO A 137 -4.91 -8.89 -4.46
CA PRO A 137 -4.98 -10.26 -3.94
C PRO A 137 -4.59 -11.26 -5.03
N GLN A 138 -3.80 -12.28 -4.68
CA GLN A 138 -3.26 -13.28 -5.61
C GLN A 138 -2.58 -12.68 -6.86
N ALA A 139 -2.02 -11.47 -6.78
CA ALA A 139 -1.51 -10.72 -7.94
C ALA A 139 -2.55 -10.52 -9.06
N TRP A 140 -3.84 -10.46 -8.71
CA TRP A 140 -4.94 -10.15 -9.61
C TRP A 140 -4.95 -8.67 -9.99
N GLY A 141 -5.93 -8.29 -10.81
CA GLY A 141 -6.27 -6.86 -10.93
C GLY A 141 -6.79 -6.32 -9.61
N LYS A 142 -6.69 -5.00 -9.45
CA LYS A 142 -7.01 -4.26 -8.23
C LYS A 142 -8.38 -4.62 -7.67
N ARG A 143 -8.44 -4.79 -6.35
CA ARG A 143 -9.67 -4.94 -5.58
C ARG A 143 -9.75 -3.84 -4.54
N ILE A 144 -10.99 -3.47 -4.23
CA ILE A 144 -11.33 -2.59 -3.13
C ILE A 144 -12.34 -3.35 -2.28
N SER A 145 -12.05 -3.49 -0.99
CA SER A 145 -13.01 -3.99 -0.01
C SER A 145 -13.32 -2.86 0.96
N ASP A 146 -14.61 -2.61 1.18
CA ASP A 146 -15.14 -1.54 2.05
C ASP A 146 -16.26 -2.03 2.99
N LYS A 147 -16.57 -3.34 2.94
CA LYS A 147 -17.75 -3.93 3.59
C LYS A 147 -17.45 -5.29 4.19
N THR A 148 -18.28 -5.64 5.17
CA THR A 148 -18.40 -6.97 5.78
C THR A 148 -19.82 -7.48 5.57
N ALA A 149 -20.11 -8.69 6.08
CA ALA A 149 -21.47 -9.23 6.10
C ALA A 149 -22.48 -8.34 6.86
N THR A 150 -22.01 -7.46 7.75
CA THR A 150 -22.86 -6.64 8.62
C THR A 150 -22.93 -5.17 8.22
N GLY A 151 -22.28 -4.76 7.12
CA GLY A 151 -22.32 -3.38 6.62
C GLY A 151 -20.96 -2.84 6.23
N ARG A 152 -20.75 -1.54 6.44
CA ARG A 152 -19.45 -0.89 6.18
C ARG A 152 -18.39 -1.46 7.12
N ALA A 153 -17.21 -1.73 6.60
CA ALA A 153 -16.11 -2.19 7.42
C ALA A 153 -15.57 -1.08 8.33
N VAL A 154 -15.15 -1.46 9.53
CA VAL A 154 -14.58 -0.58 10.54
C VAL A 154 -13.34 -1.22 11.17
N VAL A 155 -12.51 -0.43 11.83
CA VAL A 155 -11.53 -0.96 12.78
C VAL A 155 -12.27 -1.57 13.96
N THR A 156 -12.03 -2.85 14.26
CA THR A 156 -12.74 -3.59 15.31
C THR A 156 -11.94 -3.73 16.59
N GLY A 157 -10.63 -3.57 16.53
CA GLY A 157 -9.73 -3.74 17.66
C GLY A 157 -8.39 -3.07 17.41
N LEU A 158 -7.69 -2.75 18.50
CA LEU A 158 -6.35 -2.20 18.50
C LEU A 158 -5.52 -2.93 19.54
N ASN A 159 -4.30 -3.30 19.18
CA ASN A 159 -3.29 -3.75 20.13
C ASN A 159 -2.08 -2.78 20.10
N ALA A 160 -0.99 -3.15 20.78
CA ALA A 160 0.20 -2.31 20.84
C ALA A 160 0.78 -2.00 19.44
N PHE A 161 0.64 -2.91 18.48
CA PHE A 161 1.26 -2.86 17.16
C PHE A 161 0.27 -2.72 16.00
N GLU A 162 -0.94 -3.27 16.15
CA GLU A 162 -1.81 -3.55 15.02
C GLU A 162 -3.23 -3.00 15.21
N ALA A 163 -3.87 -2.72 14.09
CA ALA A 163 -5.31 -2.62 13.97
C ALA A 163 -5.91 -3.92 13.44
N GLU A 164 -7.08 -4.26 13.97
CA GLU A 164 -7.86 -5.44 13.62
C GLU A 164 -9.09 -5.04 12.80
N TYR A 165 -9.41 -5.82 11.75
CA TYR A 165 -10.56 -5.58 10.88
C TYR A 165 -10.99 -6.84 10.12
N TYR A 166 -12.15 -6.78 9.47
CA TYR A 166 -12.78 -7.90 8.74
C TYR A 166 -13.00 -7.60 7.26
N LEU A 167 -12.15 -6.76 6.67
CA LEU A 167 -12.11 -6.54 5.21
C LEU A 167 -11.64 -7.82 4.51
N ASP A 168 -12.23 -8.16 3.37
CA ASP A 168 -11.79 -9.31 2.57
C ASP A 168 -10.37 -9.10 2.05
N THR A 169 -9.49 -10.06 2.30
CA THR A 169 -8.12 -10.13 1.78
C THR A 169 -7.80 -11.56 1.34
N GLN A 170 -6.76 -11.74 0.52
CA GLN A 170 -6.22 -13.06 0.20
C GLN A 170 -4.69 -13.07 0.27
N ALA A 171 -4.06 -14.23 0.04
CA ALA A 171 -2.62 -14.31 -0.17
C ALA A 171 -2.18 -13.25 -1.20
N MET A 172 -1.00 -12.65 -0.99
CA MET A 172 -0.44 -11.54 -1.80
C MET A 172 -1.11 -10.16 -1.62
N SER A 173 -2.07 -10.03 -0.68
CA SER A 173 -2.59 -8.71 -0.27
C SER A 173 -1.64 -7.97 0.69
N SER A 174 -0.60 -8.64 1.17
CA SER A 174 0.49 -8.06 1.96
C SER A 174 0.99 -6.74 1.36
N GLY A 175 1.11 -5.72 2.20
CA GLY A 175 1.59 -4.39 1.87
C GLY A 175 0.50 -3.44 1.41
N SER A 176 -0.76 -3.89 1.40
CA SER A 176 -1.90 -3.05 1.02
C SER A 176 -2.17 -1.97 2.07
N PRO A 177 -2.47 -0.73 1.63
CA PRO A 177 -2.90 0.32 2.53
C PRO A 177 -4.35 0.07 2.97
N VAL A 178 -4.58 0.16 4.28
CA VAL A 178 -5.91 0.31 4.87
C VAL A 178 -6.13 1.79 5.13
N LEU A 179 -7.18 2.34 4.53
CA LEU A 179 -7.46 3.77 4.53
C LEU A 179 -8.73 4.08 5.33
N ALA A 180 -8.69 5.19 6.06
CA ALA A 180 -9.90 5.74 6.67
C ALA A 180 -10.77 6.42 5.60
N VAL A 181 -12.08 6.22 5.70
CA VAL A 181 -13.05 6.79 4.74
C VAL A 181 -13.16 8.31 4.87
N GLU A 182 -12.86 8.87 6.04
CA GLU A 182 -13.05 10.30 6.33
C GLU A 182 -12.03 11.20 5.61
N ASP A 183 -10.78 10.77 5.53
CA ASP A 183 -9.67 11.60 5.04
C ASP A 183 -8.82 10.94 3.93
N ASP A 184 -9.14 9.71 3.55
CA ASP A 184 -8.35 8.88 2.61
C ASP A 184 -6.89 8.70 3.04
N ALA A 185 -6.59 8.86 4.34
CA ALA A 185 -5.25 8.61 4.87
C ALA A 185 -5.09 7.12 5.23
N VAL A 186 -3.86 6.61 5.05
CA VAL A 186 -3.49 5.25 5.42
C VAL A 186 -3.36 5.19 6.93
N ILE A 187 -4.21 4.39 7.56
CA ILE A 187 -4.23 4.20 9.01
C ILE A 187 -3.52 2.92 9.44
N ALA A 188 -3.40 1.95 8.54
CA ALA A 188 -2.66 0.70 8.78
C ALA A 188 -2.08 0.10 7.50
N LEU A 189 -0.99 -0.65 7.63
CA LEU A 189 -0.37 -1.44 6.57
C LEU A 189 -0.75 -2.92 6.74
N HIS A 190 -1.61 -3.46 5.87
CA HIS A 190 -2.02 -4.85 5.97
C HIS A 190 -0.82 -5.79 5.81
N HIS A 191 -0.65 -6.73 6.75
CA HIS A 191 0.51 -7.62 6.76
C HIS A 191 0.21 -9.08 7.12
N ALA A 192 -0.86 -9.32 7.90
CA ALA A 192 -1.18 -10.65 8.38
C ALA A 192 -2.69 -10.87 8.52
N ALA A 193 -3.07 -12.14 8.69
CA ALA A 193 -4.42 -12.59 8.93
C ALA A 193 -4.41 -13.81 9.86
N TYR A 194 -5.36 -13.88 10.80
CA TYR A 194 -5.66 -15.15 11.46
C TYR A 194 -6.43 -16.08 10.50
N SER A 195 -6.35 -17.40 10.73
CA SER A 195 -7.02 -18.41 9.89
C SER A 195 -8.54 -18.23 9.79
N THR A 196 -9.16 -17.52 10.75
CA THR A 196 -10.60 -17.26 10.79
C THR A 196 -10.93 -15.77 11.00
N CYS A 197 -10.08 -14.85 10.53
CA CYS A 197 -10.11 -13.43 10.90
C CYS A 197 -9.88 -13.18 12.42
N PRO A 198 -9.56 -11.95 12.87
CA PRO A 198 -9.41 -10.72 12.09
C PRO A 198 -8.19 -10.70 11.15
N ASN A 199 -8.24 -9.78 10.19
CA ASN A 199 -7.07 -9.29 9.48
C ASN A 199 -6.34 -8.26 10.34
N LEU A 200 -5.02 -8.19 10.16
CA LEU A 200 -4.11 -7.35 10.93
C LEU A 200 -3.37 -6.38 10.02
N GLY A 201 -3.26 -5.14 10.48
CA GLY A 201 -2.45 -4.12 9.83
C GLY A 201 -1.59 -3.36 10.84
N VAL A 202 -0.31 -3.16 10.52
CA VAL A 202 0.61 -2.38 11.37
C VAL A 202 0.13 -0.93 11.40
N LYS A 203 -0.02 -0.36 12.59
CA LYS A 203 -0.60 0.99 12.75
C LYS A 203 0.31 2.06 12.15
N SER A 204 -0.30 3.02 11.46
CA SER A 204 0.39 4.10 10.74
C SER A 204 1.18 5.04 11.65
N ASP A 205 0.72 5.32 12.87
CA ASP A 205 1.42 6.16 13.85
C ASP A 205 2.80 5.58 14.22
N LEU A 206 2.91 4.25 14.30
CA LEU A 206 4.18 3.58 14.55
C LEU A 206 5.15 3.70 13.38
N ILE A 207 4.65 3.54 12.15
CA ILE A 207 5.45 3.73 10.94
C ILE A 207 5.90 5.20 10.82
N VAL A 208 5.01 6.16 11.11
CA VAL A 208 5.34 7.59 11.13
C VAL A 208 6.43 7.88 12.18
N ALA A 209 6.28 7.38 13.40
CA ALA A 209 7.25 7.60 14.47
C ALA A 209 8.64 7.06 14.10
N ASP A 210 8.71 5.88 13.48
CA ASP A 210 9.97 5.30 13.01
C ASP A 210 10.57 6.11 11.86
N LEU A 211 9.80 6.48 10.83
CA LEU A 211 10.29 7.32 9.74
C LEU A 211 10.82 8.68 10.22
N VAL A 212 10.16 9.29 11.22
CA VAL A 212 10.64 10.52 11.87
C VAL A 212 11.97 10.26 12.58
N ALA A 213 12.07 9.19 13.38
CA ALA A 213 13.28 8.84 14.10
C ALA A 213 14.47 8.56 13.16
N GLN A 214 14.21 7.99 11.99
CA GLN A 214 15.23 7.75 10.96
C GLN A 214 15.53 8.99 10.09
N ASN A 215 14.78 10.09 10.23
CA ASN A 215 14.82 11.25 9.33
C ASN A 215 14.58 10.87 7.85
N LEU A 216 13.59 10.00 7.62
CA LEU A 216 13.23 9.44 6.32
C LEU A 216 11.79 9.75 5.88
N VAL A 217 11.12 10.71 6.52
CA VAL A 217 9.76 11.11 6.13
C VAL A 217 9.80 11.80 4.76
N PRO A 218 9.20 11.20 3.70
CA PRO A 218 9.13 11.88 2.41
C PRO A 218 8.27 13.14 2.47
N GLN A 219 8.48 14.06 1.54
CA GLN A 219 7.61 15.22 1.42
C GLN A 219 6.14 14.79 1.22
N ASP A 220 5.22 15.46 1.90
CA ASP A 220 3.77 15.21 1.87
C ASP A 220 3.35 13.79 2.29
N ALA A 221 4.22 13.01 2.94
CA ALA A 221 3.94 11.63 3.31
C ALA A 221 3.00 11.46 4.52
N VAL A 222 2.81 12.48 5.33
CA VAL A 222 2.11 12.37 6.62
C VAL A 222 1.01 13.41 6.74
N LEU A 223 -0.20 12.93 7.07
CA LEU A 223 -1.31 13.76 7.49
C LEU A 223 -1.22 13.99 9.01
N TRP A 224 -0.62 15.12 9.41
CA TRP A 224 -0.38 15.47 10.81
C TRP A 224 -1.63 15.93 11.57
N LYS A 225 -2.64 16.42 10.86
CA LYS A 225 -3.92 16.85 11.41
C LYS A 225 -5.02 16.26 10.54
N PRO A 226 -6.05 15.62 11.11
CA PRO A 226 -7.21 15.17 10.35
C PRO A 226 -7.80 16.35 9.57
N ARG A 227 -8.31 16.08 8.36
CA ARG A 227 -9.06 17.12 7.63
C ARG A 227 -10.27 17.49 8.49
N SER A 228 -10.39 18.75 8.88
CA SER A 228 -11.58 19.23 9.58
C SER A 228 -12.80 18.92 8.72
N THR A 229 -13.70 18.07 9.22
CA THR A 229 -14.99 17.84 8.59
C THR A 229 -15.78 19.14 8.65
N GLY A 230 -15.81 19.85 7.53
CA GLY A 230 -16.75 20.94 7.32
C GLY A 230 -18.15 20.34 7.32
N ILE A 231 -18.91 20.62 8.38
CA ILE A 231 -20.37 20.49 8.40
C ILE A 231 -20.95 21.59 7.49
#